data_AF-A0AA37BR48-F1
#
_entry.id   AF-A0AA37BR48-F1
#
_cell.length_a   1.000
_cell.length_b   1.000
_cell.length_c   1.000
_cell.angle_alpha   90.00
_cell.angle_beta   90.00
_cell.angle_gamma   90.00
#
_symmetry.space_group_name_H-M   'P 1'
#
loop_
_entity.id
_entity.type
_entity.pdbx_description
1 polymer ?
#
loop_
_entity_poly.entity_id
_entity_poly.type
_entity_poly.pdbx_seq_one_letter_code
_entity_poly.pdbx_strand_id
1 'polypeptide(L)' 'MKIYSERLPLKYLISDRGICLGFDTKRFSLLFLVCKQGVAFRVRPPGDRVVEELGYDAPSIYRFLLSK' A
#
# COMPACT_ATOMS: atom_id res chain seq x y z
N MET A 1 12.95 -2.12 -5.41
CA MET A 1 13.41 -0.74 -5.11
C MET A 1 12.34 -0.05 -4.30
N LYS A 2 12.63 0.31 -3.05
CA LYS A 2 11.67 1.05 -2.21
C LYS A 2 11.93 2.53 -2.45
N ILE A 3 11.00 3.26 -3.07
CA ILE A 3 11.16 4.69 -3.28
C ILE A 3 10.06 5.41 -2.51
N TYR A 4 10.48 6.19 -1.53
CA TYR A 4 9.63 7.00 -0.69
C TYR A 4 9.67 8.42 -1.21
N SER A 5 8.65 8.84 -1.96
CA SER A 5 8.49 10.26 -2.28
C SER A 5 7.77 10.94 -1.13
N GLU A 6 8.48 11.69 -0.29
CA GLU A 6 7.88 12.48 0.80
C GLU A 6 7.31 13.83 0.33
N ARG A 7 7.67 14.27 -0.89
CA ARG A 7 7.25 15.58 -1.44
C ARG A 7 5.85 15.55 -2.03
N LEU A 8 5.26 14.38 -2.20
CA LEU A 8 3.92 14.19 -2.74
C LEU A 8 3.15 13.22 -1.84
N PRO A 9 1.82 13.32 -1.75
CA PRO A 9 0.98 12.35 -1.04
C PRO A 9 1.08 10.91 -1.60
N LEU A 10 1.86 10.70 -2.66
CA LEU A 10 2.02 9.43 -3.34
C LEU A 10 3.20 8.65 -2.75
N LYS A 11 2.90 7.51 -2.12
CA LYS A 11 3.86 6.49 -1.70
C LYS A 11 3.82 5.33 -2.68
N TYR A 12 4.95 4.69 -2.93
CA TYR A 12 4.97 3.49 -3.74
C TYR A 12 6.02 2.48 -3.31
N LEU A 13 5.71 1.22 -3.54
CA LEU A 13 6.57 0.08 -3.29
C LEU A 13 6.62 -0.73 -4.57
N ILE A 14 7.81 -0.90 -5.14
CA ILE A 14 8.03 -1.78 -6.28
C ILE A 14 9.01 -2.87 -5.85
N SER A 15 8.54 -4.09 -5.85
CA SER A 15 9.31 -5.28 -5.48
C SER A 15 9.07 -6.40 -6.49
N ASP A 16 9.94 -7.42 -6.45
CA ASP A 16 9.77 -8.70 -7.15
C ASP A 16 8.47 -9.43 -6.76
N ARG A 17 7.92 -9.11 -5.58
CA ARG A 17 6.68 -9.69 -5.04
C ARG A 17 5.42 -8.92 -5.40
N GLY A 18 5.55 -7.71 -5.95
CA GLY A 18 4.40 -6.88 -6.35
C GLY A 18 4.68 -5.38 -6.31
N ILE A 19 3.65 -4.63 -6.75
CA ILE A 19 3.60 -3.17 -6.82
C ILE A 19 2.50 -2.69 -5.90
N CYS A 20 2.82 -1.76 -5.01
CA CYS A 20 1.85 -1.05 -4.17
C CYS A 20 1.95 0.45 -4.41
N LEU A 21 0.81 1.11 -4.58
CA LEU A 21 0.67 2.55 -4.73
C LEU A 21 -0.26 3.05 -3.63
N GLY A 22 0.27 3.87 -2.73
CA GLY A 22 -0.47 4.54 -1.68
C GLY A 22 -0.66 6.02 -2.02
N PHE A 23 -1.84 6.57 -1.79
CA PHE A 23 -2.10 8.00 -1.89
C PHE A 23 -2.69 8.49 -0.57
N ASP A 24 -1.89 9.19 0.22
CA ASP A 24 -2.22 9.63 1.57
C ASP A 24 -2.58 11.12 1.59
N THR A 25 -3.81 11.45 1.94
CA THR A 25 -4.25 12.84 2.17
C THR A 25 -4.63 13.04 3.65
N LYS A 26 -4.86 14.29 4.05
CA LYS A 26 -5.36 14.60 5.40
C LYS A 26 -6.78 14.06 5.68
N ARG A 27 -7.55 13.67 4.65
CA ARG A 27 -8.95 13.25 4.78
C ARG A 27 -9.18 11.77 4.52
N PHE A 28 -8.38 11.17 3.63
CA PHE A 28 -8.44 9.75 3.32
C PHE A 28 -7.10 9.26 2.77
N SER A 29 -6.89 7.95 2.85
CA SER A 29 -5.79 7.25 2.19
C SER A 29 -6.34 6.26 1.18
N LEU A 30 -5.71 6.15 0.01
CA LEU A 30 -5.99 5.11 -0.98
C LEU A 30 -4.83 4.15 -1.03
N LEU A 31 -5.12 2.88 -1.23
CA LEU A 31 -4.11 1.85 -1.46
C LEU A 31 -4.52 0.98 -2.64
N PHE A 32 -3.67 0.99 -3.65
CA PHE A 32 -3.73 0.09 -4.79
C PHE A 32 -2.57 -0.90 -4.70
N LEU A 33 -2.83 -2.16 -4.96
CA LEU A 33 -1.86 -3.23 -4.81
C LEU A 33 -2.05 -4.26 -5.92
N VAL A 34 -0.94 -4.64 -6.55
CA VAL A 34 -0.86 -5.71 -7.54
C VAL A 34 0.25 -6.65 -7.11
N CYS A 35 -0.06 -7.93 -6.96
CA CYS A 35 0.91 -8.97 -6.63
C CYS A 35 0.51 -10.29 -7.27
N LYS A 36 1.33 -11.34 -7.13
CA LYS A 36 1.02 -12.67 -7.68
C LYS A 36 -0.31 -13.28 -7.19
N GLN A 37 -0.81 -12.83 -6.04
CA GLN A 37 -2.06 -13.31 -5.45
C GLN A 37 -3.30 -12.61 -6.02
N GLY A 38 -3.12 -11.47 -6.71
CA GLY A 38 -4.20 -10.71 -7.31
C GLY A 38 -4.00 -9.20 -7.20
N VAL A 39 -5.11 -8.50 -7.38
CA VAL A 39 -5.19 -7.03 -7.35
C VAL A 39 -6.15 -6.62 -6.23
N ALA A 40 -5.75 -5.67 -5.40
CA ALA A 40 -6.58 -5.11 -4.36
C ALA A 40 -6.59 -3.58 -4.44
N PHE A 41 -7.75 -3.00 -4.18
CA PHE A 41 -7.92 -1.56 -4.04
C PHE A 41 -8.80 -1.27 -2.84
N ARG A 42 -8.31 -0.43 -1.92
CA ARG A 42 -9.04 -0.05 -0.70
C ARG A 42 -8.85 1.41 -0.35
N VAL A 43 -9.92 2.01 0.14
CA VAL A 43 -9.88 3.28 0.89
C VAL A 43 -9.57 2.94 2.35
N ARG A 44 -8.69 3.72 2.96
CA ARG A 44 -8.19 3.54 4.32
C ARG A 44 -8.27 4.86 5.08
N PRO A 45 -8.40 4.83 6.43
CA PRO A 45 -8.36 6.04 7.23
C PRO A 45 -6.99 6.75 7.10
N PRO A 46 -6.94 8.09 7.23
CA PRO A 46 -5.70 8.84 7.24
C PRO A 46 -4.75 8.33 8.33
N GLY A 47 -3.47 8.23 8.01
CA GLY A 47 -2.45 7.81 8.96
C GLY A 47 -2.39 6.30 9.20
N ASP A 48 -3.15 5.49 8.46
CA ASP A 48 -3.06 4.03 8.50
C ASP A 48 -1.64 3.53 8.12
N ARG A 49 -1.00 2.86 9.07
CA ARG A 49 0.38 2.37 8.98
C ARG A 49 0.49 0.91 8.57
N VAL A 50 -0.58 0.23 8.16
CA VAL A 50 -0.49 -1.23 7.89
C VAL A 50 0.57 -1.62 6.86
N VAL A 51 0.88 -0.76 5.88
CA VAL A 51 1.96 -1.00 4.91
C VAL A 51 3.34 -1.01 5.60
N GLU A 52 3.55 -0.12 6.57
CA GLU A 52 4.76 -0.03 7.40
C GLU A 52 4.83 -1.20 8.38
N GLU A 53 3.72 -1.53 9.05
CA GLU A 53 3.61 -2.63 10.02
C GLU A 53 3.84 -4.00 9.37
N LEU A 54 3.40 -4.19 8.12
CA LEU A 54 3.63 -5.41 7.35
C LEU A 54 4.98 -5.40 6.61
N GLY A 55 5.90 -4.50 6.97
CA GLY A 55 7.27 -4.48 6.48
C GLY A 55 7.39 -4.24 4.97
N TYR A 56 6.38 -3.61 4.36
CA TYR A 56 6.30 -3.42 2.91
C TYR A 56 6.31 -4.75 2.12
N ASP A 57 5.70 -5.81 2.63
CA ASP A 57 5.51 -7.07 1.89
C ASP A 57 4.15 -7.07 1.16
N ALA A 58 4.19 -6.94 -0.18
CA ALA A 58 3.01 -6.87 -1.02
C ALA A 58 2.01 -8.04 -0.80
N PRO A 59 2.43 -9.33 -0.75
CA PRO A 59 1.54 -10.44 -0.46
C PRO A 59 0.86 -10.39 0.92
N SER A 60 1.56 -9.90 1.94
CA SER A 60 0.99 -9.76 3.30
C SER A 60 -0.04 -8.64 3.34
N ILE A 61 0.25 -7.50 2.69
CA ILE A 61 -0.69 -6.39 2.56
C ILE A 61 -1.95 -6.85 1.79
N TYR A 62 -1.80 -7.62 0.72
CA TYR A 62 -2.95 -8.15 -0.04
C TYR A 62 -3.90 -8.97 0.82
N ARG A 63 -3.34 -9.90 1.61
CA ARG A 63 -4.13 -10.73 2.52
C ARG A 63 -4.83 -9.91 3.60
N PHE A 64 -4.16 -8.91 4.16
CA PHE A 64 -4.77 -8.00 5.13
C PHE A 64 -5.97 -7.25 4.52
N LEU A 65 -5.83 -6.70 3.30
CA LEU A 65 -6.87 -5.92 2.65
C LEU A 65 -8.13 -6.73 2.30
N LEU A 66 -8.02 -8.05 2.14
CA LEU A 66 -9.16 -8.95 1.90
C LEU A 66 -9.83 -9.44 3.18
N SER A 67 -9.14 -9.38 4.32
CA SER A 67 -9.69 -9.83 5.60
C SER A 67 -10.59 -8.80 6.31
N LYS A 68 -10.67 -7.57 5.75
CA LYS A 68 -11.51 -6.47 6.23
C LYS A 68 -12.46 -6.00 5.12
#